data_AF-A0A9W6SUG4-F1
#
_entry.id   AF-A0A9W6SUG4-F1
#
_cell.length_a   1.000
_cell.length_b   1.000
_cell.length_c   1.000
_cell.angle_alpha   90.00
_cell.angle_beta   90.00
_cell.angle_gamma   90.00
#
_symmetry.space_group_name_H-M   'P 1'
#
loop_
_entity.id
_entity.type
_entity.pdbx_description
1 polymer ?
#
loop_
_entity_poly.entity_id
_entity_poly.type
_entity_poly.pdbx_seq_one_letter_code
_entity_poly.pdbx_strand_id
1 'polypeptide(L)'
;MDEAGEYQINNVDAVSIKAQIVQLMIALPDSLQVQIGESISLIAESEFPELWPELLDQLVESLNQNDFNVIKGVLRVAHSIFKRWRPATPSDQLYTEINMVLGKFAAPFLQLLQRVDTAIGEHVNDKNALTSLFENLQLLVKIYYDLNCQDIPEFFEDHLADGMNIMHKYLTFNSPLLVDADDDEEVDAITAVKTQICDLIHLYATRYGEEFAKFIPTFIQTVWDLLKQTGAQNKYDILCHYERI
;
A
#
# COMPACT_ATOMS: atom_id res chain seq x y z
N MET A 1 10.75 8.97 23.57
CA MET A 1 10.59 10.05 24.55
C MET A 1 10.45 9.44 25.93
N ASP A 2 10.83 10.15 27.00
CA ASP A 2 10.49 9.72 28.36
C ASP A 2 9.01 9.96 28.68
N GLU A 3 8.59 9.61 29.90
CA GLU A 3 7.21 9.81 30.38
C GLU A 3 6.78 11.29 30.42
N ALA A 4 7.73 12.24 30.35
CA ALA A 4 7.49 13.68 30.30
C ALA A 4 7.40 14.23 28.88
N GLY A 5 7.64 13.40 27.86
CA GLY A 5 7.64 13.83 26.45
C GLY A 5 8.96 14.45 26.00
N GLU A 6 10.05 14.29 26.75
CA GLU A 6 11.37 14.79 26.35
C GLU A 6 12.16 13.73 25.58
N TYR A 7 13.01 14.19 24.65
CA TYR A 7 13.94 13.31 23.95
C TYR A 7 15.02 12.82 24.93
N GLN A 8 15.26 11.50 24.96
CA GLN A 8 16.38 10.92 25.70
C GLN A 8 17.73 11.09 24.99
N ILE A 9 17.69 11.64 23.77
CA ILE A 9 18.84 12.03 22.96
C ILE A 9 18.88 13.56 22.84
N ASN A 10 20.02 14.12 22.46
CA ASN A 10 20.13 15.56 22.22
C ASN A 10 19.13 15.99 21.12
N ASN A 11 18.41 17.08 21.34
CA ASN A 11 17.43 17.60 20.39
C ASN A 11 18.05 17.91 19.01
N VAL A 12 19.30 18.41 18.98
CA VAL A 12 20.05 18.65 17.74
C VAL A 12 20.26 17.34 16.97
N ASP A 13 20.60 16.25 17.67
CA ASP A 13 20.79 14.94 17.05
C ASP A 13 19.46 14.39 16.53
N ALA A 14 18.38 14.52 17.30
CA ALA A 14 17.04 14.09 16.89
C ALA A 14 16.58 14.79 15.60
N VAL A 15 16.75 16.11 15.52
CA VAL A 15 16.42 16.90 14.32
C VAL A 15 17.31 16.49 13.14
N SER A 16 18.62 16.30 13.37
CA SER A 16 19.56 15.89 12.32
C SER A 16 19.23 14.49 11.77
N ILE A 17 18.84 13.55 12.64
CA ILE A 17 18.42 12.20 12.23
C ILE A 17 17.16 12.30 11.36
N LYS A 18 16.13 13.02 11.82
CA LYS A 18 14.86 13.19 11.09
C LYS A 18 15.05 13.84 9.71
N ALA A 19 16.01 14.74 9.57
CA ALA A 19 16.31 15.40 8.29
C ALA A 19 17.00 14.47 7.28
N GLN A 20 17.69 13.41 7.72
CA GLN A 20 18.56 12.60 6.85
C GLN A 20 18.09 11.15 6.69
N ILE A 21 17.31 10.61 7.63
CA ILE A 21 17.02 9.18 7.71
C ILE A 21 16.27 8.65 6.48
N VAL A 22 15.38 9.45 5.87
CA VAL A 22 14.68 9.07 4.62
C VAL A 22 15.65 9.01 3.44
N GLN A 23 16.53 10.01 3.29
CA GLN A 23 17.56 10.01 2.24
C GLN A 23 18.56 8.86 2.44
N LEU A 24 18.92 8.56 3.69
CA LEU A 24 19.76 7.43 4.04
C LEU A 24 19.09 6.11 3.65
N MET A 25 17.80 5.93 3.97
CA MET A 25 17.03 4.75 3.56
C MET A 25 17.10 4.56 2.03
N ILE A 26 16.92 5.63 1.26
CA ILE A 26 16.95 5.60 -0.21
C ILE A 26 18.33 5.21 -0.78
N ALA A 27 19.41 5.63 -0.11
CA ALA A 27 20.77 5.36 -0.57
C ALA A 27 21.29 3.95 -0.20
N LEU A 28 20.56 3.19 0.61
CA LEU A 28 20.99 1.90 1.15
C LEU A 28 20.45 0.72 0.32
N PRO A 29 21.14 -0.44 0.33
CA PRO A 29 20.64 -1.67 -0.30
C PRO A 29 19.41 -2.23 0.43
N ASP A 30 18.60 -3.05 -0.26
CA ASP A 30 17.31 -3.59 0.23
C ASP A 30 17.32 -4.07 1.69
N SER A 31 18.33 -4.87 2.08
CA SER A 31 18.40 -5.45 3.43
C SER A 31 18.52 -4.39 4.53
N LEU A 32 19.25 -3.30 4.28
CA LEU A 32 19.42 -2.19 5.22
C LEU A 32 18.26 -1.20 5.10
N GLN A 33 17.71 -1.03 3.89
CA GLN A 33 16.55 -0.20 3.65
C GLN A 33 15.35 -0.64 4.51
N VAL A 34 15.13 -1.95 4.66
CA VAL A 34 14.06 -2.49 5.53
C VAL A 34 14.23 -2.01 6.97
N GLN A 35 15.44 -2.15 7.52
CA GLN A 35 15.73 -1.81 8.92
C GLN A 35 15.63 -0.31 9.20
N ILE A 36 16.07 0.52 8.25
CA ILE A 36 15.89 1.98 8.36
C ILE A 36 14.41 2.35 8.21
N GLY A 37 13.67 1.70 7.30
CA GLY A 37 12.23 1.91 7.16
C GLY A 37 11.45 1.58 8.44
N GLU A 38 11.81 0.47 9.12
CA GLU A 38 11.27 0.12 10.44
C GLU A 38 11.62 1.18 11.50
N SER A 39 12.84 1.69 11.49
CA SER A 39 13.26 2.76 12.41
C SER A 39 12.48 4.06 12.17
N ILE A 40 12.26 4.45 10.92
CA ILE A 40 11.41 5.60 10.56
C ILE A 40 9.99 5.38 11.05
N SER A 41 9.45 4.17 10.85
CA SER A 41 8.11 3.80 11.30
C SER A 41 7.95 3.96 12.81
N LEU A 42 8.94 3.49 13.58
CA LEU A 42 8.93 3.58 15.04
C LEU A 42 9.04 5.03 15.55
N ILE A 43 9.79 5.89 14.87
CA ILE A 43 9.84 7.32 15.21
C ILE A 43 8.51 8.00 14.84
N ALA A 44 7.97 7.70 13.65
CA ALA A 44 6.70 8.23 13.17
C ALA A 44 5.51 7.82 14.05
N GLU A 45 5.62 6.69 14.76
CA GLU A 45 4.59 6.26 15.71
C GLU A 45 4.27 7.31 16.78
N SER A 46 5.29 8.00 17.29
CA SER A 46 5.15 9.03 18.32
C SER A 46 5.21 10.46 17.79
N GLU A 47 5.78 10.67 16.61
CA GLU A 47 6.13 12.02 16.14
C GLU A 47 5.36 12.51 14.93
N PHE A 48 4.79 11.60 14.13
CA PHE A 48 3.99 12.02 12.97
C PHE A 48 2.54 12.28 13.39
N PRO A 49 1.91 13.40 12.97
CA PRO A 49 2.45 14.43 12.06
C PRO A 49 3.07 15.65 12.76
N GLU A 50 2.74 15.90 14.03
CA GLU A 50 2.98 17.20 14.69
C GLU A 50 4.47 17.50 14.95
N LEU A 51 5.24 16.49 15.34
CA LEU A 51 6.67 16.63 15.70
C LEU A 51 7.61 16.29 14.53
N TRP A 52 7.06 15.81 13.40
CA TRP A 52 7.80 15.52 12.18
C TRP A 52 7.01 15.87 10.91
N PRO A 53 6.66 17.15 10.72
CA PRO A 53 5.79 17.58 9.62
C PRO A 53 6.43 17.39 8.23
N GLU A 54 7.77 17.38 8.14
CA GLU A 54 8.50 17.23 6.88
C GLU A 54 8.50 15.79 6.34
N LEU A 55 8.16 14.79 7.17
CA LEU A 55 8.23 13.38 6.78
C LEU A 55 7.36 13.10 5.54
N LEU A 56 6.14 13.64 5.52
CA LEU A 56 5.22 13.44 4.40
C LEU A 56 5.77 14.04 3.10
N ASP A 57 6.36 15.22 3.15
CA ASP A 57 6.95 15.87 1.97
C ASP A 57 8.13 15.05 1.44
N GLN A 58 8.99 14.54 2.34
CA GLN A 58 10.10 13.66 1.97
C GLN A 58 9.62 12.36 1.33
N LEU A 59 8.56 11.73 1.85
CA LEU A 59 7.98 10.52 1.27
C LEU A 59 7.40 10.80 -0.12
N VAL A 60 6.63 11.87 -0.29
CA VAL A 60 6.02 12.26 -1.58
C VAL A 60 7.10 12.54 -2.63
N GLU A 61 8.15 13.28 -2.29
CA GLU A 61 9.27 13.54 -3.19
C GLU A 61 9.94 12.23 -3.65
N SER A 62 10.07 11.28 -2.72
CA SER A 62 10.70 9.98 -2.98
C SER A 62 9.86 9.05 -3.86
N LEU A 63 8.55 9.28 -4.02
CA LEU A 63 7.72 8.53 -4.97
C LEU A 63 8.06 8.85 -6.43
N ASN A 64 8.69 9.99 -6.71
CA ASN A 64 9.05 10.39 -8.07
C ASN A 64 10.34 9.74 -8.59
N GLN A 65 11.01 8.93 -7.78
CA GLN A 65 12.20 8.18 -8.19
C GLN A 65 11.87 7.19 -9.32
N ASN A 66 12.88 6.78 -10.09
CA ASN A 66 12.73 5.79 -11.17
C ASN A 66 13.02 4.35 -10.72
N ASP A 67 13.66 4.18 -9.55
CA ASP A 67 14.03 2.86 -9.03
C ASP A 67 12.90 2.28 -8.17
N PHE A 68 12.28 1.19 -8.63
CA PHE A 68 11.19 0.51 -7.93
C PHE A 68 11.63 -0.15 -6.62
N ASN A 69 12.91 -0.42 -6.39
CA ASN A 69 13.39 -0.88 -5.08
C ASN A 69 13.39 0.27 -4.07
N VAL A 70 13.81 1.46 -4.50
CA VAL A 70 13.72 2.68 -3.68
C VAL A 70 12.27 2.98 -3.33
N ILE A 71 11.39 2.99 -4.34
CA ILE A 71 9.95 3.24 -4.15
C ILE A 71 9.35 2.23 -3.16
N LYS A 72 9.70 0.95 -3.28
CA LYS A 72 9.21 -0.11 -2.38
C LYS A 72 9.50 0.20 -0.91
N GLY A 73 10.71 0.66 -0.58
CA GLY A 73 11.04 1.07 0.79
C GLY A 73 10.22 2.26 1.27
N VAL A 74 10.03 3.26 0.42
CA VAL A 74 9.18 4.44 0.72
C VAL A 74 7.74 4.02 0.98
N LEU A 75 7.19 3.12 0.15
CA LEU A 75 5.83 2.58 0.33
C LEU A 75 5.69 1.76 1.61
N ARG A 76 6.73 1.01 2.04
CA ARG A 76 6.72 0.30 3.32
C ARG A 76 6.58 1.25 4.50
N VAL A 77 7.30 2.37 4.48
CA VAL A 77 7.20 3.43 5.50
C VAL A 77 5.84 4.12 5.45
N ALA A 78 5.35 4.48 4.26
CA ALA A 78 4.03 5.09 4.13
C ALA A 78 2.93 4.16 4.69
N HIS A 79 2.93 2.90 4.28
CA HIS A 79 1.99 1.89 4.77
C HIS A 79 2.08 1.70 6.29
N SER A 80 3.28 1.66 6.89
CA SER A 80 3.42 1.46 8.33
C SER A 80 2.80 2.58 9.16
N ILE A 81 2.84 3.82 8.64
CA ILE A 81 2.21 4.99 9.24
C ILE A 81 0.70 4.94 9.04
N PHE A 82 0.24 4.72 7.80
CA PHE A 82 -1.17 4.86 7.42
C PHE A 82 -2.04 3.69 7.90
N LYS A 83 -1.48 2.48 8.00
CA LYS A 83 -2.23 1.30 8.51
C LYS A 83 -2.74 1.49 9.94
N ARG A 84 -2.13 2.40 10.71
CA ARG A 84 -2.55 2.74 12.08
C ARG A 84 -3.96 3.33 12.13
N TRP A 85 -4.43 3.90 11.01
CA TRP A 85 -5.78 4.42 10.92
C TRP A 85 -6.83 3.32 10.87
N ARG A 86 -6.52 2.10 10.40
CA ARG A 86 -7.51 1.02 10.27
C ARG A 86 -8.21 0.66 11.60
N PRO A 87 -7.50 0.44 12.72
CA PRO A 87 -8.14 0.17 14.01
C PRO A 87 -8.52 1.44 14.78
N ALA A 88 -8.20 2.63 14.28
CA ALA A 88 -8.37 3.86 15.03
C ALA A 88 -9.85 4.27 15.11
N THR A 89 -10.27 4.73 16.29
CA THR A 89 -11.61 5.32 16.47
C THR A 89 -11.65 6.70 15.80
N PRO A 90 -12.71 7.01 15.03
CA PRO A 90 -12.89 8.34 14.43
C PRO A 90 -12.77 9.46 15.46
N SER A 91 -11.99 10.49 15.12
CA SER A 91 -11.80 11.70 15.94
C SER A 91 -11.33 12.86 15.06
N ASP A 92 -11.54 14.09 15.52
CA ASP A 92 -11.10 15.30 14.80
C ASP A 92 -9.58 15.30 14.56
N GLN A 93 -8.80 14.80 15.53
CA GLN A 93 -7.34 14.68 15.40
C GLN A 93 -6.97 13.69 14.30
N LEU A 94 -7.61 12.52 14.26
CA LEU A 94 -7.39 11.52 13.21
C LEU A 94 -7.74 12.06 11.82
N TYR A 95 -8.89 12.71 11.67
CA TYR A 95 -9.29 13.28 10.39
C TYR A 95 -8.39 14.46 9.97
N THR A 96 -7.88 15.24 10.91
CA THR A 96 -6.90 16.30 10.62
C THR A 96 -5.62 15.71 10.02
N GLU A 97 -5.09 14.63 10.61
CA GLU A 97 -3.93 13.91 10.07
C GLU A 97 -4.22 13.31 8.69
N ILE A 98 -5.33 12.58 8.54
CA ILE A 98 -5.72 11.93 7.28
C ILE A 98 -5.89 12.98 6.16
N ASN A 99 -6.59 14.08 6.43
CA ASN A 99 -6.79 15.15 5.44
C ASN A 99 -5.48 15.82 5.04
N MET A 100 -4.55 16.00 5.99
CA MET A 100 -3.21 16.49 5.69
C MET A 100 -2.46 15.54 4.75
N VAL A 101 -2.53 14.23 5.01
CA VAL A 101 -1.92 13.22 4.13
C VAL A 101 -2.56 13.22 2.75
N LEU A 102 -3.89 13.16 2.68
CA LEU A 102 -4.63 13.12 1.42
C LEU A 102 -4.32 14.33 0.54
N GLY A 103 -4.24 15.53 1.12
CA GLY A 103 -3.93 16.76 0.40
C GLY A 103 -2.56 16.78 -0.30
N LYS A 104 -1.63 15.92 0.11
CA LYS A 104 -0.27 15.83 -0.50
C LYS A 104 0.00 14.50 -1.20
N PHE A 105 -0.58 13.41 -0.71
CA PHE A 105 -0.20 12.05 -1.09
C PHE A 105 -1.15 11.41 -2.11
N ALA A 106 -2.42 11.80 -2.16
CA ALA A 106 -3.43 11.10 -2.97
C ALA A 106 -3.12 11.13 -4.47
N ALA A 107 -2.77 12.30 -5.02
CA ALA A 107 -2.41 12.44 -6.43
C ALA A 107 -1.09 11.74 -6.80
N PRO A 108 0.03 11.94 -6.06
CA PRO A 108 1.26 11.18 -6.30
C PRO A 108 1.08 9.66 -6.18
N PHE A 109 0.24 9.20 -5.25
CA PHE A 109 -0.10 7.80 -5.09
C PHE A 109 -0.76 7.23 -6.36
N LEU A 110 -1.81 7.90 -6.88
CA LEU A 110 -2.52 7.43 -8.07
C LEU A 110 -1.61 7.44 -9.31
N GLN A 111 -0.77 8.47 -9.46
CA GLN A 111 0.22 8.54 -10.53
C GLN A 111 1.22 7.38 -10.45
N LEU A 112 1.70 7.05 -9.25
CA LEU A 112 2.58 5.91 -9.04
C LEU A 112 1.88 4.58 -9.34
N LEU A 113 0.62 4.42 -8.95
CA LEU A 113 -0.17 3.23 -9.27
C LEU A 113 -0.27 3.01 -10.79
N GLN A 114 -0.56 4.06 -11.55
CA GLN A 114 -0.59 4.02 -13.02
C GLN A 114 0.79 3.74 -13.63
N ARG A 115 1.86 4.27 -13.02
CA ARG A 115 3.24 4.02 -13.48
C ARG A 115 3.67 2.58 -13.25
N VAL A 116 3.36 2.00 -12.08
CA VAL A 116 3.59 0.58 -11.79
C VAL A 116 2.76 -0.28 -12.75
N ASP A 117 1.51 0.09 -13.02
CA ASP A 117 0.67 -0.63 -13.98
C ASP A 117 1.29 -0.68 -15.39
N THR A 118 1.81 0.46 -15.85
CA THR A 118 2.48 0.58 -17.14
C THR A 118 3.75 -0.27 -17.18
N ALA A 119 4.60 -0.16 -16.15
CA ALA A 119 5.85 -0.90 -16.05
C ALA A 119 5.63 -2.42 -16.02
N ILE A 120 4.58 -2.91 -15.35
CA ILE A 120 4.23 -4.33 -15.38
C ILE A 120 3.90 -4.80 -16.81
N GLY A 121 3.19 -3.99 -17.58
CA GLY A 121 2.91 -4.29 -18.99
C GLY A 121 4.17 -4.37 -19.84
N GLU A 122 5.14 -3.50 -19.61
CA GLU A 122 6.43 -3.45 -20.33
C GLU A 122 7.36 -4.62 -19.96
N HIS A 123 7.27 -5.11 -18.72
CA HIS A 123 8.16 -6.14 -18.17
C HIS A 123 7.49 -7.52 -17.98
N VAL A 124 6.38 -7.80 -18.68
CA VAL A 124 5.59 -9.03 -18.52
C VAL A 124 6.39 -10.33 -18.72
N ASN A 125 7.50 -10.28 -19.46
CA ASN A 125 8.37 -11.44 -19.74
C ASN A 125 9.68 -11.45 -18.92
N ASP A 126 9.88 -10.49 -18.01
CA ASP A 126 11.06 -10.40 -17.14
C ASP A 126 10.66 -10.78 -15.72
N LYS A 127 10.97 -12.02 -15.30
CA LYS A 127 10.59 -12.55 -13.99
C LYS A 127 11.06 -11.65 -12.85
N ASN A 128 12.31 -11.16 -12.88
CA ASN A 128 12.88 -10.39 -11.77
C ASN A 128 12.23 -9.00 -11.66
N ALA A 129 12.08 -8.31 -12.80
CA ALA A 129 11.42 -7.01 -12.81
C ALA A 129 9.94 -7.15 -12.42
N LEU A 130 9.25 -8.18 -12.95
CA LEU A 130 7.85 -8.44 -12.66
C LEU A 130 7.62 -8.77 -11.18
N THR A 131 8.48 -9.55 -10.53
CA THR A 131 8.41 -9.82 -9.09
C THR A 131 8.53 -8.52 -8.29
N SER A 132 9.54 -7.69 -8.56
CA SER A 132 9.73 -6.41 -7.85
C SER A 132 8.56 -5.44 -8.05
N LEU A 133 7.99 -5.39 -9.26
CA LEU A 133 6.82 -4.58 -9.56
C LEU A 133 5.56 -5.07 -8.84
N PHE A 134 5.37 -6.39 -8.69
CA PHE A 134 4.25 -6.95 -7.93
C PHE A 134 4.39 -6.68 -6.42
N GLU A 135 5.60 -6.68 -5.86
CA GLU A 135 5.84 -6.24 -4.48
C GLU A 135 5.43 -4.77 -4.27
N ASN A 136 5.75 -3.89 -5.22
CA ASN A 136 5.32 -2.50 -5.22
C ASN A 136 3.79 -2.37 -5.33
N LEU A 137 3.18 -3.10 -6.26
CA LEU A 137 1.73 -3.12 -6.45
C LEU A 137 1.02 -3.59 -5.17
N GLN A 138 1.53 -4.63 -4.50
CA GLN A 138 0.95 -5.11 -3.25
C GLN A 138 0.91 -4.03 -2.18
N LEU A 139 2.01 -3.28 -2.01
CA LEU A 139 2.06 -2.15 -1.07
C LEU A 139 1.13 -1.02 -1.47
N LEU A 140 1.02 -0.72 -2.77
CA LEU A 140 0.10 0.30 -3.27
C LEU A 140 -1.35 -0.07 -2.98
N VAL A 141 -1.76 -1.33 -3.17
CA VAL A 141 -3.12 -1.77 -2.84
C VAL A 141 -3.39 -1.65 -1.34
N LYS A 142 -2.41 -2.00 -0.49
CA LYS A 142 -2.50 -1.81 0.97
C LYS A 142 -2.67 -0.35 1.36
N ILE A 143 -1.90 0.55 0.74
CA ILE A 143 -2.01 1.99 0.97
C ILE A 143 -3.33 2.53 0.44
N TYR A 144 -3.83 2.00 -0.68
CA TYR A 144 -5.15 2.36 -1.20
C TYR A 144 -6.22 2.07 -0.15
N TYR A 145 -6.16 0.88 0.46
CA TYR A 145 -7.03 0.53 1.58
C TYR A 145 -6.85 1.51 2.74
N ASP A 146 -5.61 1.79 3.16
CA ASP A 146 -5.34 2.68 4.29
C ASP A 146 -5.95 4.08 4.08
N LEU A 147 -5.77 4.65 2.89
CA LEU A 147 -6.26 5.99 2.53
C LEU A 147 -7.79 6.07 2.46
N ASN A 148 -8.48 4.93 2.36
CA ASN A 148 -9.94 4.84 2.25
C ASN A 148 -10.55 4.08 3.44
N CYS A 149 -9.79 3.78 4.50
CA CYS A 149 -10.27 2.88 5.55
C CYS A 149 -11.25 3.57 6.53
N GLN A 150 -11.16 4.89 6.68
CA GLN A 150 -12.02 5.68 7.58
C GLN A 150 -13.25 6.24 6.86
N ASP A 151 -13.04 6.80 5.67
CA ASP A 151 -14.06 7.33 4.75
C ASP A 151 -13.53 7.26 3.30
N ILE A 152 -14.37 7.52 2.30
CA ILE A 152 -13.94 7.70 0.91
C ILE A 152 -13.62 9.18 0.65
N PRO A 153 -12.35 9.56 0.42
CA PRO A 153 -12.00 10.94 0.10
C PRO A 153 -12.51 11.34 -1.28
N GLU A 154 -12.91 12.61 -1.44
CA GLU A 154 -13.38 13.20 -2.71
C GLU A 154 -12.46 12.86 -3.90
N PHE A 155 -11.14 12.96 -3.71
CA PHE A 155 -10.17 12.60 -4.73
C PHE A 155 -10.34 11.15 -5.24
N PHE A 156 -10.57 10.19 -4.35
CA PHE A 156 -10.75 8.79 -4.73
C PHE A 156 -12.15 8.49 -5.26
N GLU A 157 -13.15 9.30 -4.93
CA GLU A 157 -14.47 9.25 -5.55
C GLU A 157 -14.40 9.70 -7.03
N ASP A 158 -13.76 10.86 -7.28
CA ASP A 158 -13.55 11.41 -8.62
C ASP A 158 -12.71 10.49 -9.50
N HIS A 159 -11.70 9.83 -8.91
CA HIS A 159 -10.79 8.92 -9.59
C HIS A 159 -11.12 7.43 -9.38
N LEU A 160 -12.34 7.11 -8.94
CA LEU A 160 -12.72 5.74 -8.59
C LEU A 160 -12.53 4.77 -9.76
N ALA A 161 -12.86 5.21 -10.97
CA ALA A 161 -12.68 4.39 -12.18
C ALA A 161 -11.22 4.11 -12.49
N ASP A 162 -10.33 5.10 -12.28
CA ASP A 162 -8.91 4.96 -12.57
C ASP A 162 -8.27 3.87 -11.70
N GLY A 163 -8.56 3.89 -10.40
CA GLY A 163 -8.09 2.88 -9.45
C GLY A 163 -8.74 1.51 -9.67
N MET A 164 -10.07 1.46 -9.76
CA MET A 164 -10.80 0.19 -9.82
C MET A 164 -10.57 -0.59 -11.11
N ASN A 165 -10.34 0.09 -12.24
CA ASN A 165 -9.97 -0.59 -13.48
C ASN A 165 -8.62 -1.32 -13.35
N ILE A 166 -7.65 -0.71 -12.66
CA ILE A 166 -6.35 -1.33 -12.36
C ILE A 166 -6.54 -2.53 -11.41
N MET A 167 -7.35 -2.38 -10.36
CA MET A 167 -7.66 -3.48 -9.43
C MET A 167 -8.29 -4.67 -10.17
N HIS A 168 -9.26 -4.40 -11.05
CA HIS A 168 -9.90 -5.43 -11.85
C HIS A 168 -8.91 -6.13 -12.80
N LYS A 169 -8.04 -5.36 -13.48
CA LYS A 169 -6.97 -5.92 -14.33
C LYS A 169 -6.12 -6.93 -13.57
N TYR A 170 -5.69 -6.59 -12.35
CA TYR A 170 -4.81 -7.47 -11.56
C TYR A 170 -5.52 -8.63 -10.87
N LEU A 171 -6.83 -8.57 -10.62
CA LEU A 171 -7.61 -9.75 -10.22
C LEU A 171 -7.64 -10.83 -11.31
N THR A 172 -7.71 -10.41 -12.57
CA THR A 172 -7.73 -11.34 -13.72
C THR A 172 -6.34 -11.66 -14.26
N PHE A 173 -5.30 -10.96 -13.78
CA PHE A 173 -3.94 -11.17 -14.24
C PHE A 173 -3.41 -12.54 -13.80
N ASN A 174 -2.73 -13.20 -14.72
CA ASN A 174 -2.02 -14.46 -14.48
C ASN A 174 -0.69 -14.42 -15.23
N SER A 175 0.38 -14.89 -14.59
CA SER A 175 1.68 -15.07 -15.22
C SER A 175 2.36 -16.31 -14.63
N PRO A 176 2.81 -17.27 -15.47
CA PRO A 176 3.53 -18.44 -14.98
C PRO A 176 4.90 -18.06 -14.39
N LEU A 177 5.41 -16.85 -14.64
CA LEU A 177 6.69 -16.40 -14.08
C LEU A 177 6.62 -16.11 -12.58
N LEU A 178 5.44 -15.77 -12.08
CA LEU A 178 5.21 -15.40 -10.68
C LEU A 178 4.54 -16.50 -9.87
N VAL A 179 4.18 -17.62 -10.48
CA VAL A 179 3.56 -18.75 -9.80
C VAL A 179 4.61 -19.84 -9.65
N ASP A 180 4.81 -20.30 -8.42
CA ASP A 180 5.50 -21.56 -8.17
C ASP A 180 4.44 -22.65 -7.97
N ALA A 181 4.38 -23.59 -8.90
CA ALA A 181 3.41 -24.68 -8.88
C ALA A 181 3.83 -25.82 -7.95
N ASP A 182 5.10 -25.87 -7.56
CA ASP A 182 5.67 -26.92 -6.72
C ASP A 182 5.74 -26.52 -5.23
N ASP A 183 5.46 -25.25 -4.91
CA ASP A 183 5.36 -24.73 -3.55
C ASP A 183 3.90 -24.58 -3.10
N ASP A 184 3.45 -25.45 -2.20
CA ASP A 184 2.10 -25.45 -1.64
C ASP A 184 1.95 -24.55 -0.39
N GLU A 185 3.06 -24.02 0.15
CA GLU A 185 3.09 -23.26 1.40
C GLU A 185 3.28 -21.75 1.18
N GLU A 186 4.20 -21.35 0.30
CA GLU A 186 4.49 -19.94 0.06
C GLU A 186 3.41 -19.29 -0.82
N VAL A 187 2.80 -18.21 -0.31
CA VAL A 187 1.84 -17.41 -1.07
C VAL A 187 2.59 -16.63 -2.13
N ASP A 188 2.33 -16.96 -3.40
CA ASP A 188 2.96 -16.29 -4.51
C ASP A 188 2.54 -14.80 -4.62
N ALA A 189 3.36 -14.01 -5.32
CA ALA A 189 3.17 -12.56 -5.40
C ALA A 189 1.84 -12.15 -6.06
N ILE A 190 1.33 -12.94 -7.02
CA ILE A 190 0.04 -12.69 -7.67
C ILE A 190 -1.08 -12.90 -6.66
N THR A 191 -1.06 -14.03 -5.95
CA THR A 191 -2.05 -14.40 -4.94
C THR A 191 -2.08 -13.38 -3.81
N ALA A 192 -0.91 -12.92 -3.37
CA ALA A 192 -0.78 -11.88 -2.36
C ALA A 192 -1.42 -10.56 -2.81
N VAL A 193 -1.19 -10.11 -4.05
CA VAL A 193 -1.85 -8.92 -4.62
C VAL A 193 -3.36 -9.12 -4.74
N LYS A 194 -3.81 -10.23 -5.30
CA LYS A 194 -5.24 -10.54 -5.45
C LYS A 194 -5.98 -10.51 -4.12
N THR A 195 -5.36 -11.06 -3.07
CA THR A 195 -5.91 -11.02 -1.71
C THR A 195 -6.11 -9.59 -1.23
N GLN A 196 -5.10 -8.72 -1.38
CA GLN A 196 -5.22 -7.32 -0.97
C GLN A 196 -6.26 -6.56 -1.81
N ILE A 197 -6.43 -6.92 -3.09
CA ILE A 197 -7.47 -6.33 -3.93
C ILE A 197 -8.86 -6.76 -3.45
N CYS A 198 -9.02 -8.02 -3.04
CA CYS A 198 -10.28 -8.48 -2.43
C CYS A 198 -10.58 -7.73 -1.12
N ASP A 199 -9.58 -7.49 -0.26
CA ASP A 199 -9.74 -6.68 0.96
C ASP A 199 -10.27 -5.26 0.61
N LEU A 200 -9.67 -4.63 -0.40
CA LEU A 200 -10.05 -3.30 -0.87
C LEU A 200 -11.46 -3.27 -1.45
N ILE A 201 -11.80 -4.21 -2.33
CA ILE A 201 -13.14 -4.29 -2.93
C ILE A 201 -14.19 -4.54 -1.86
N HIS A 202 -13.89 -5.39 -0.87
CA HIS A 202 -14.79 -5.63 0.25
C HIS A 202 -15.06 -4.35 1.05
N LEU A 203 -14.01 -3.56 1.34
CA LEU A 203 -14.16 -2.25 1.96
C LEU A 203 -15.10 -1.34 1.16
N TYR A 204 -14.89 -1.21 -0.15
CA TYR A 204 -15.74 -0.37 -1.01
C TYR A 204 -17.17 -0.88 -1.10
N ALA A 205 -17.37 -2.18 -1.28
CA ALA A 205 -18.70 -2.77 -1.40
C ALA A 205 -19.52 -2.64 -0.10
N THR A 206 -18.86 -2.69 1.06
CA THR A 206 -19.53 -2.66 2.36
C THR A 206 -19.71 -1.25 2.93
N ARG A 207 -18.78 -0.32 2.66
CA ARG A 207 -18.82 1.04 3.22
C ARG A 207 -19.24 2.12 2.22
N TYR A 208 -18.95 1.94 0.93
CA TYR A 208 -19.12 2.94 -0.14
C TYR A 208 -20.00 2.38 -1.27
N GLY A 209 -21.06 1.66 -0.88
CA GLY A 209 -21.87 0.88 -1.82
C GLY A 209 -22.60 1.71 -2.86
N GLU A 210 -22.92 2.98 -2.56
CA GLU A 210 -23.61 3.88 -3.49
C GLU A 210 -22.68 4.32 -4.63
N GLU A 211 -21.46 4.77 -4.29
CA GLU A 211 -20.43 5.21 -5.21
C GLU A 211 -19.88 4.02 -6.02
N PHE A 212 -19.74 2.86 -5.37
CA PHE A 212 -19.20 1.64 -5.95
C PHE A 212 -20.21 0.81 -6.75
N ALA A 213 -21.51 1.14 -6.68
CA ALA A 213 -22.62 0.35 -7.24
C ALA A 213 -22.40 -0.11 -8.69
N LYS A 214 -21.85 0.75 -9.54
CA LYS A 214 -21.60 0.46 -10.97
C LYS A 214 -20.55 -0.62 -11.21
N PHE A 215 -19.63 -0.85 -10.27
CA PHE A 215 -18.54 -1.82 -10.38
C PHE A 215 -18.89 -3.18 -9.75
N ILE A 216 -19.84 -3.20 -8.80
CA ILE A 216 -20.22 -4.41 -8.05
C ILE A 216 -20.48 -5.62 -8.96
N PRO A 217 -21.30 -5.54 -10.03
CA PRO A 217 -21.59 -6.72 -10.85
C PRO A 217 -20.35 -7.31 -11.50
N THR A 218 -19.42 -6.47 -11.96
CA THR A 218 -18.17 -6.89 -12.60
C THR A 218 -17.25 -7.56 -11.59
N PHE A 219 -17.06 -6.97 -10.41
CA PHE A 219 -16.19 -7.56 -9.40
C PHE A 219 -16.75 -8.85 -8.80
N ILE A 220 -18.06 -8.96 -8.59
CA ILE A 220 -18.69 -10.22 -8.14
C ILE A 220 -18.39 -11.34 -9.14
N GLN A 221 -18.59 -11.10 -10.44
CA GLN A 221 -18.32 -12.10 -11.46
C GLN A 221 -16.84 -12.51 -11.46
N THR A 222 -15.93 -11.54 -11.37
CA THR A 222 -14.48 -11.78 -11.39
C THR A 222 -14.01 -12.55 -10.16
N VAL A 223 -14.48 -12.20 -8.96
CA VAL A 223 -14.15 -12.92 -7.72
C VAL A 223 -14.71 -14.33 -7.75
N TRP A 224 -15.95 -14.51 -8.24
CA TRP A 224 -16.56 -15.83 -8.39
C TRP A 224 -15.76 -16.74 -9.34
N ASP A 225 -15.31 -16.21 -10.48
CA ASP A 225 -14.51 -16.99 -11.42
C ASP A 225 -13.08 -17.25 -10.92
N LEU A 226 -12.52 -16.34 -10.11
CA LEU A 226 -11.25 -16.54 -9.42
C LEU A 226 -11.36 -17.71 -8.42
N LEU A 227 -12.42 -17.74 -7.60
CA LEU A 227 -12.66 -18.80 -6.61
C LEU A 227 -12.80 -20.17 -7.28
N LYS A 228 -13.51 -20.28 -8.41
CA LYS A 228 -13.59 -21.53 -9.18
C LYS A 228 -12.25 -22.04 -9.71
N GLN A 229 -11.32 -21.14 -9.99
CA GLN A 229 -9.99 -21.47 -10.52
C GLN A 229 -8.96 -21.70 -9.40
N THR A 230 -9.31 -21.35 -8.17
CA THR A 230 -8.43 -21.48 -7.01
C THR A 230 -8.39 -22.95 -6.57
N GLY A 231 -7.18 -23.50 -6.46
CA GLY A 231 -6.98 -24.90 -6.05
C GLY A 231 -7.24 -25.10 -4.56
N ALA A 232 -7.31 -26.37 -4.12
CA ALA A 232 -7.48 -26.73 -2.71
C ALA A 232 -6.18 -26.60 -1.87
N GLN A 233 -5.20 -25.82 -2.34
CA GLN A 233 -3.89 -25.64 -1.69
C GLN A 233 -4.00 -24.62 -0.55
N ASN A 234 -3.33 -24.89 0.58
CA ASN A 234 -3.40 -24.06 1.79
C ASN A 234 -3.01 -22.59 1.53
N LYS A 235 -2.10 -22.33 0.58
CA LYS A 235 -1.70 -20.96 0.19
C LYS A 235 -2.86 -20.09 -0.33
N TYR A 236 -3.98 -20.70 -0.71
CA TYR A 236 -5.17 -19.98 -1.15
C TYR A 236 -6.27 -19.84 -0.09
N ASP A 237 -6.08 -20.38 1.13
CA ASP A 237 -7.11 -20.39 2.17
C ASP A 237 -7.63 -18.98 2.52
N ILE A 238 -6.74 -17.99 2.53
CA ILE A 238 -7.09 -16.58 2.79
C ILE A 238 -7.99 -16.04 1.68
N LEU A 239 -7.74 -16.43 0.43
CA LEU A 239 -8.53 -16.01 -0.72
C LEU A 239 -9.90 -16.71 -0.76
N CYS A 240 -9.95 -17.98 -0.35
CA CYS A 240 -11.20 -18.74 -0.21
C CYS A 240 -12.12 -18.23 0.91
N HIS A 241 -11.60 -17.47 1.90
CA HIS A 241 -12.45 -16.84 2.92
C HIS A 241 -13.51 -15.90 2.29
N TYR A 242 -13.24 -15.36 1.10
CA TYR A 242 -14.16 -14.49 0.37
C TYR A 242 -15.37 -15.23 -0.25
N GLU A 243 -15.44 -16.57 -0.20
CA GLU A 243 -16.63 -17.34 -0.63
C GLU A 243 -17.89 -17.07 0.22
N ARG A 244 -17.73 -16.46 1.41
CA ARG A 244 -18.82 -16.26 2.39
C ARG A 244 -19.41 -14.85 2.40
N ILE A 245 -19.00 -13.99 1.46
CA ILE A 245 -19.53 -12.63 1.27
C ILE A 245 -20.52 -12.65 0.10
#